data_AF-A0A0F7SSZ3-F1
#
_entry.id   AF-A0A0F7SSZ3-F1
#
_cell.length_a   1.000
_cell.length_b   1.000
_cell.length_c   1.000
_cell.angle_alpha   90.00
_cell.angle_beta   90.00
_cell.angle_gamma   90.00
#
_symmetry.space_group_name_H-M   'P 1'
#
loop_
_entity.id
_entity.type
_entity.pdbx_description
1 polymer ?
#
loop_
_entity_poly.entity_id
_entity_poly.type
_entity_poly.pdbx_seq_one_letter_code
_entity_poly.pdbx_strand_id
1 'polypeptide(L)'
;MQLPFHPAISLTSQQSRLLRLSFFSLGSICILYWLFSISSSGSHGSSSPSLPGYSGHSSFECLDSAVSVGVQFDNTTGLYRYSDEHPWINPGTPRRRILAGSHFTAHEDVYMSLLHTISSYTDSIRVYAKGFRWGFEDVVQDLNLYSGKYYDPEQIVSDLSRDNLFSNSEDRGKKADMVILGTCEIDMEHFSQKLFEQYLARGEDEKFTLVCIVHNAFSVEWLVEYGADWVREGALRVMPISEHVKRVFMYHFDSFADSPDTHQYGYDLIPIDVHVPVLPLKIASSRGTSEKMLTKAIVQGNFDPNRRDYEGIFQDLVSELTADPVAWGYHPVTEAEPTFKPNPNGEVTPFELHLAGDGQMNVPDMLKEVVVVHTGLSYPEFFKLMSSMDVAIPAFSKSTKGGYYEVQASSSVAMAMMCEVPLLTTRHIHKVYTYTRSSSVSINRPTYLREIAALRVLRAGWFEPIVPEIQPDGRRSMPPGAEEEIRSMIQAGWKRTPEGWTEWKKELDVKNHMAARRLLDGW
;
A
#
# COMPACT_ATOMS: atom_id res chain seq x y z
N MET A 1 49.75 -17.76 44.22
CA MET A 1 50.13 -16.34 44.35
C MET A 1 49.22 -15.54 43.43
N GLN A 2 48.35 -14.63 43.84
CA GLN A 2 47.91 -14.13 45.15
C GLN A 2 46.56 -13.42 44.88
N LEU A 3 45.51 -13.73 45.64
CA LEU A 3 44.25 -12.96 45.73
C LEU A 3 44.49 -11.64 46.51
N PRO A 4 43.56 -10.66 46.52
CA PRO A 4 42.37 -10.66 47.42
C PRO A 4 41.09 -10.12 46.73
N PHE A 5 39.83 -10.42 47.04
CA PHE A 5 39.01 -10.52 48.27
C PHE A 5 38.63 -9.21 49.00
N HIS A 6 37.38 -8.76 48.72
CA HIS A 6 36.34 -8.05 49.54
C HIS A 6 36.58 -6.63 50.14
N PRO A 7 35.54 -5.86 50.58
CA PRO A 7 34.12 -6.22 50.84
C PRO A 7 33.03 -5.23 50.33
N ALA A 8 31.77 -5.59 50.56
CA ALA A 8 30.58 -4.75 50.48
C ALA A 8 30.47 -3.78 51.69
N ILE A 9 29.95 -2.57 51.44
CA ILE A 9 29.48 -1.59 52.44
C ILE A 9 28.09 -1.11 52.00
N SER A 10 27.15 -1.05 52.95
CA SER A 10 25.79 -0.51 52.77
C SER A 10 25.66 0.91 53.36
N LEU A 11 24.52 1.56 53.04
CA LEU A 11 24.00 2.88 53.51
C LEU A 11 24.62 4.08 52.74
N THR A 12 23.91 5.12 52.27
CA THR A 12 22.61 5.74 52.61
C THR A 12 22.22 6.75 51.51
N SER A 13 21.01 7.30 51.62
CA SER A 13 20.31 8.26 50.77
C SER A 13 21.03 9.57 50.34
N GLN A 14 20.51 10.13 49.25
CA GLN A 14 20.45 11.53 48.79
C GLN A 14 21.42 12.02 47.69
N GLN A 15 20.78 12.31 46.54
CA GLN A 15 20.99 13.41 45.60
C GLN A 15 22.38 13.59 44.94
N SER A 16 22.48 13.27 43.65
CA SER A 16 22.38 14.25 42.53
C SER A 16 23.25 13.90 41.31
N ARG A 17 22.60 13.97 40.13
CA ARG A 17 23.09 14.37 38.79
C ARG A 17 24.19 13.57 38.04
N LEU A 18 23.84 13.35 36.77
CA LEU A 18 24.69 13.22 35.56
C LEU A 18 25.39 11.88 35.28
N LEU A 19 24.76 11.06 34.43
CA LEU A 19 25.29 10.55 33.13
C LEU A 19 24.42 9.36 32.69
N ARG A 20 23.37 9.63 31.89
CA ARG A 20 22.72 8.61 31.07
C ARG A 20 23.48 8.52 29.76
N LEU A 21 24.22 7.43 29.58
CA LEU A 21 24.65 6.96 28.28
C LEU A 21 23.45 6.32 27.58
N SER A 22 23.11 6.88 26.43
CA SER A 22 22.01 6.48 25.57
C SER A 22 22.38 5.22 24.81
N PHE A 23 21.64 4.14 25.03
CA PHE A 23 21.44 3.08 24.03
C PHE A 23 19.96 3.11 23.64
N PHE A 24 19.65 3.74 22.51
CA PHE A 24 18.36 3.64 21.85
C PHE A 24 18.46 2.53 20.80
N SER A 25 17.76 1.42 21.02
CA SER A 25 17.32 0.55 19.91
C SER A 25 15.85 0.89 19.64
N LEU A 26 15.58 1.47 18.47
CA LEU A 26 14.23 1.68 17.97
C LEU A 26 13.71 0.34 17.43
N GLY A 27 13.05 -0.42 18.30
CA GLY A 27 12.12 -1.48 17.94
C GLY A 27 10.71 -0.96 18.18
N SER A 28 9.89 -0.96 17.13
CA SER A 28 8.48 -0.56 17.18
C SER A 28 7.76 -1.28 18.33
N ILE A 29 7.19 -0.49 19.23
CA ILE A 29 6.43 -0.97 20.38
C ILE A 29 5.04 -1.36 19.88
N CYS A 30 4.80 -2.67 19.73
CA CYS A 30 3.46 -3.24 19.79
C CYS A 30 3.11 -3.41 21.27
N ILE A 31 2.13 -2.66 21.76
CA ILE A 31 1.59 -2.83 23.11
C ILE A 31 0.75 -4.11 23.14
N LEU A 32 1.24 -5.10 23.88
CA LEU A 32 0.52 -6.30 24.29
C LEU A 32 -0.44 -5.98 25.44
N TYR A 33 -1.69 -6.43 25.33
CA TYR A 33 -2.52 -6.71 26.51
C TYR A 33 -3.01 -8.18 26.49
N TRP A 34 -2.57 -8.89 27.52
CA TRP A 34 -3.13 -10.12 28.13
C TRP A 34 -3.46 -9.67 29.58
N LEU A 35 -4.51 -10.03 30.33
CA LEU A 35 -5.41 -11.18 30.45
C LEU A 35 -6.61 -10.74 31.34
N PHE A 36 -7.79 -11.34 31.16
CA PHE A 36 -8.40 -12.19 32.20
C PHE A 36 -9.58 -12.98 31.61
N SER A 37 -9.39 -14.30 31.55
CA SER A 37 -10.45 -15.28 31.33
C SER A 37 -11.04 -15.63 32.69
N ILE A 38 -12.37 -15.65 32.80
CA ILE A 38 -13.08 -16.48 33.77
C ILE A 38 -13.90 -17.49 32.97
N SER A 39 -13.66 -18.76 33.30
CA SER A 39 -14.34 -19.94 32.81
C SER A 39 -15.79 -20.02 33.27
N SER A 40 -16.69 -20.48 32.40
CA SER A 40 -17.66 -21.50 32.83
C SER A 40 -18.01 -22.42 31.66
N SER A 41 -17.79 -23.70 31.94
CA SER A 41 -18.16 -24.88 31.18
C SER A 41 -19.68 -25.08 31.13
N GLY A 42 -20.20 -25.55 29.99
CA GLY A 42 -21.58 -26.02 29.89
C GLY A 42 -21.82 -26.77 28.58
N SER A 43 -21.79 -28.10 28.66
CA SER A 43 -22.04 -29.08 27.61
C SER A 43 -23.52 -29.27 27.25
N HIS A 44 -23.74 -29.79 26.03
CA HIS A 44 -24.92 -30.51 25.51
C HIS A 44 -26.11 -29.71 24.95
N GLY A 45 -26.60 -30.18 23.79
CA GLY A 45 -28.01 -30.02 23.43
C GLY A 45 -28.29 -29.75 21.96
N SER A 46 -28.35 -30.81 21.15
CA SER A 46 -29.02 -30.85 19.86
C SER A 46 -30.51 -30.57 19.99
N SER A 47 -31.06 -29.62 19.22
CA SER A 47 -32.43 -29.69 18.66
C SER A 47 -32.76 -28.45 17.86
N SER A 48 -33.04 -28.64 16.57
CA SER A 48 -33.74 -27.67 15.72
C SER A 48 -35.18 -27.48 16.20
N PRO A 49 -35.72 -26.25 16.13
CA PRO A 49 -37.14 -26.06 15.90
C PRO A 49 -37.41 -25.21 14.67
N SER A 50 -38.24 -25.78 13.79
CA SER A 50 -39.00 -25.11 12.74
C SER A 50 -39.87 -23.98 13.32
N LEU A 51 -39.82 -22.79 12.71
CA LEU A 51 -40.76 -21.69 12.97
C LEU A 51 -41.80 -21.56 11.83
N PRO A 52 -43.04 -21.16 12.15
CA PRO A 52 -44.15 -21.14 11.22
C PRO A 52 -44.19 -19.83 10.41
N GLY A 53 -44.73 -19.95 9.19
CA GLY A 53 -44.93 -18.82 8.28
C GLY A 53 -45.90 -17.78 8.84
N TYR A 54 -45.55 -16.51 8.60
CA TYR A 54 -46.44 -15.38 8.75
C TYR A 54 -46.42 -14.56 7.46
N SER A 55 -47.53 -14.62 6.74
CA SER A 55 -47.88 -13.73 5.63
C SER A 55 -48.60 -12.50 6.20
N GLY A 56 -47.99 -11.33 6.08
CA GLY A 56 -48.59 -10.06 6.45
C GLY A 56 -48.12 -8.96 5.52
N HIS A 57 -48.94 -8.61 4.54
CA HIS A 57 -48.80 -7.38 3.76
C HIS A 57 -49.16 -6.20 4.66
N SER A 58 -48.18 -5.35 4.98
CA SER A 58 -48.41 -3.99 5.48
C SER A 58 -47.78 -3.01 4.49
N SER A 59 -48.62 -2.33 3.74
CA SER A 59 -48.28 -1.16 2.94
C SER A 59 -47.98 0.02 3.88
N PHE A 60 -46.73 0.48 3.88
CA PHE A 60 -46.37 1.80 4.41
C PHE A 60 -46.31 2.77 3.23
N GLU A 61 -47.24 3.73 3.20
CA GLU A 61 -47.13 4.94 2.40
C GLU A 61 -46.11 5.86 3.08
N CYS A 62 -44.96 6.08 2.44
CA CYS A 62 -44.01 7.13 2.82
C CYS A 62 -44.40 8.41 2.07
N LEU A 63 -44.60 9.47 2.85
CA LEU A 63 -44.83 10.84 2.39
C LEU A 63 -43.66 11.32 1.51
N ASP A 64 -43.98 11.66 0.26
CA ASP A 64 -43.13 12.39 -0.66
C ASP A 64 -42.90 13.82 -0.13
N SER A 65 -41.72 14.07 0.44
CA SER A 65 -41.05 15.38 0.46
C SER A 65 -39.64 15.22 1.03
N ALA A 66 -38.79 14.48 0.32
CA ALA A 66 -37.35 14.56 0.49
C ALA A 66 -36.78 15.37 -0.69
N VAL A 67 -36.03 16.42 -0.36
CA VAL A 67 -35.16 17.12 -1.30
C VAL A 67 -34.27 16.07 -1.97
N SER A 68 -34.37 15.93 -3.29
CA SER A 68 -33.57 14.96 -4.06
C SER A 68 -32.10 15.37 -4.03
N VAL A 69 -31.35 14.83 -3.07
CA VAL A 69 -29.88 14.80 -3.17
C VAL A 69 -29.55 13.84 -4.31
N GLY A 70 -28.92 14.35 -5.36
CA GLY A 70 -28.75 13.68 -6.64
C GLY A 70 -27.78 12.50 -6.56
N VAL A 71 -28.22 11.36 -6.02
CA VAL A 71 -27.44 10.13 -6.03
C VAL A 71 -27.88 9.27 -7.22
N GLN A 72 -27.00 9.08 -8.21
CA GLN A 72 -27.24 8.18 -9.35
C GLN A 72 -26.42 6.91 -9.20
N PHE A 73 -27.07 5.75 -9.23
CA PHE A 73 -26.39 4.46 -9.25
C PHE A 73 -25.84 4.18 -10.65
N ASP A 74 -24.51 4.09 -10.77
CA ASP A 74 -23.82 3.74 -12.00
C ASP A 74 -23.74 2.21 -12.14
N ASN A 75 -24.62 1.66 -12.99
CA ASN A 75 -24.69 0.22 -13.27
C ASN A 75 -23.40 -0.39 -13.86
N THR A 76 -22.50 0.45 -14.40
CA THR A 76 -21.23 0.00 -15.00
C THR A 76 -20.13 -0.20 -13.96
N THR A 77 -20.14 0.62 -12.91
CA THR A 77 -19.14 0.57 -11.83
C THR A 77 -19.68 -0.08 -10.56
N GLY A 78 -21.00 -0.21 -10.43
CA GLY A 78 -21.68 -0.66 -9.22
C GLY A 78 -21.57 0.35 -8.07
N LEU A 79 -21.38 1.63 -8.39
CA LEU A 79 -21.16 2.71 -7.43
C LEU A 79 -22.26 3.75 -7.50
N TYR A 80 -22.62 4.31 -6.35
CA TYR A 80 -23.41 5.53 -6.28
C TYR A 80 -22.51 6.72 -6.65
N ARG A 81 -22.90 7.47 -7.68
CA ARG A 81 -22.33 8.77 -8.01
C ARG A 81 -23.17 9.84 -7.32
N TYR A 82 -22.51 10.63 -6.48
CA TYR A 82 -23.08 11.90 -6.03
C TYR A 82 -23.05 12.86 -7.21
N SER A 83 -24.12 13.63 -7.42
CA SER A 83 -24.16 14.73 -8.37
C SER A 83 -23.05 15.72 -7.99
N ASP A 84 -22.27 16.17 -8.99
CA ASP A 84 -21.13 17.09 -8.82
C ASP A 84 -21.50 18.45 -8.19
N GLU A 85 -22.78 18.72 -7.92
CA GLU A 85 -23.27 19.92 -7.28
C GLU A 85 -23.48 19.70 -5.77
N HIS A 86 -22.39 19.70 -4.99
CA HIS A 86 -22.49 19.81 -3.53
C HIS A 86 -22.58 21.30 -3.14
N PRO A 87 -23.68 21.77 -2.49
CA PRO A 87 -23.97 23.19 -2.29
C PRO A 87 -23.04 23.93 -1.30
N TRP A 88 -22.07 23.23 -0.70
CA TRP A 88 -21.10 23.80 0.25
C TRP A 88 -19.71 24.02 -0.35
N ILE A 89 -19.51 23.61 -1.60
CA ILE A 89 -18.25 23.84 -2.29
C ILE A 89 -18.39 25.12 -3.08
N ASN A 90 -17.95 26.22 -2.48
CA ASN A 90 -17.69 27.44 -3.22
C ASN A 90 -16.71 27.07 -4.34
N PRO A 91 -17.03 27.27 -5.64
CA PRO A 91 -16.08 27.04 -6.72
C PRO A 91 -14.83 27.84 -6.39
N GLY A 92 -13.81 27.11 -5.93
CA GLY A 92 -12.75 27.68 -5.12
C GLY A 92 -11.90 28.63 -5.94
N THR A 93 -11.30 29.60 -5.28
CA THR A 93 -10.12 30.25 -5.87
C THR A 93 -9.10 29.14 -6.16
N PRO A 94 -8.56 29.03 -7.39
CA PRO A 94 -7.60 27.99 -7.72
C PRO A 94 -6.46 27.97 -6.72
N ARG A 95 -6.22 26.80 -6.11
CA ARG A 95 -5.17 26.59 -5.12
C ARG A 95 -3.87 26.37 -5.86
N ARG A 96 -2.90 27.26 -5.65
CA ARG A 96 -1.64 27.24 -6.40
C ARG A 96 -0.40 27.34 -5.53
N ARG A 97 -0.56 27.71 -4.26
CA ARG A 97 0.52 28.04 -3.32
C ARG A 97 0.62 26.96 -2.25
N ILE A 98 1.43 25.95 -2.53
CA ILE A 98 1.38 24.66 -1.84
C ILE A 98 2.60 24.51 -0.94
N LEU A 99 2.33 24.16 0.32
CA LEU A 99 3.34 23.61 1.23
C LEU A 99 3.12 22.11 1.31
N ALA A 100 4.15 21.31 1.08
CA ALA A 100 4.03 19.87 1.13
C ALA A 100 5.18 19.23 1.91
N GLY A 101 4.87 18.30 2.79
CA GLY A 101 5.89 17.64 3.59
C GLY A 101 5.34 16.51 4.44
N SER A 102 6.24 15.86 5.14
CA SER A 102 5.92 14.75 6.03
C SER A 102 6.87 14.80 7.22
N HIS A 103 6.34 14.60 8.43
CA HIS A 103 7.16 14.28 9.60
C HIS A 103 7.61 12.82 9.52
N PHE A 104 6.77 11.95 8.95
CA PHE A 104 7.11 10.56 8.72
C PHE A 104 8.26 10.46 7.71
N THR A 105 9.37 9.86 8.14
CA THR A 105 10.60 9.75 7.34
C THR A 105 10.56 8.57 6.36
N ALA A 106 9.40 8.15 5.93
CA ALA A 106 9.21 7.11 4.93
C ALA A 106 8.03 7.52 4.04
N HIS A 107 7.83 6.79 2.94
CA HIS A 107 6.81 7.10 1.92
C HIS A 107 7.11 8.36 1.11
N GLU A 108 8.38 8.73 0.96
CA GLU A 108 8.76 9.85 0.10
C GLU A 108 8.39 9.59 -1.37
N ASP A 109 8.40 8.34 -1.81
CA ASP A 109 7.90 7.88 -3.10
C ASP A 109 6.40 8.09 -3.31
N VAL A 110 5.63 8.23 -2.22
CA VAL A 110 4.19 8.42 -2.28
C VAL A 110 3.87 9.90 -2.51
N TYR A 111 4.22 10.77 -1.56
CA TYR A 111 3.81 12.17 -1.66
C TYR A 111 4.56 12.90 -2.77
N MET A 112 5.83 12.55 -3.06
CA MET A 112 6.56 13.16 -4.18
C MET A 112 5.95 12.80 -5.53
N SER A 113 5.28 11.63 -5.66
CA SER A 113 4.55 11.30 -6.88
C SER A 113 3.35 12.20 -7.12
N LEU A 114 2.61 12.57 -6.06
CA LEU A 114 1.51 13.53 -6.14
C LEU A 114 2.05 14.92 -6.49
N LEU A 115 3.14 15.36 -5.84
CA LEU A 115 3.76 16.64 -6.13
C LEU A 115 4.26 16.74 -7.56
N HIS A 116 4.82 15.66 -8.11
CA HIS A 116 5.20 15.59 -9.50
C HIS A 116 3.99 15.84 -10.43
N THR A 117 2.86 15.18 -10.20
CA THR A 117 1.61 15.43 -10.96
C THR A 117 1.13 16.88 -10.81
N ILE A 118 1.18 17.43 -9.60
CA ILE A 118 0.75 18.81 -9.31
C ILE A 118 1.67 19.85 -9.96
N SER A 119 2.97 19.57 -10.09
CA SER A 119 3.94 20.49 -10.68
C SER A 119 3.65 20.85 -12.14
N SER A 120 2.85 20.04 -12.84
CA SER A 120 2.35 20.35 -14.19
C SER A 120 1.33 21.49 -14.22
N TYR A 121 0.83 21.95 -13.07
CA TYR A 121 -0.19 22.99 -12.94
C TYR A 121 0.28 24.24 -12.19
N THR A 122 1.33 24.12 -11.37
CA THR A 122 1.85 25.23 -10.58
C THR A 122 3.34 25.04 -10.28
N ASP A 123 4.09 26.14 -10.27
CA ASP A 123 5.48 26.19 -9.82
C ASP A 123 5.61 26.63 -8.34
N SER A 124 4.51 27.07 -7.73
CA SER A 124 4.44 27.56 -6.35
C SER A 124 4.34 26.42 -5.34
N ILE A 125 5.36 25.56 -5.29
CA ILE A 125 5.46 24.42 -4.37
C ILE A 125 6.71 24.55 -3.50
N ARG A 126 6.53 24.45 -2.17
CA ARG A 126 7.62 24.30 -1.20
C ARG A 126 7.57 22.92 -0.57
N VAL A 127 8.69 22.21 -0.63
CA VAL A 127 8.82 20.85 -0.09
C VAL A 127 9.58 20.88 1.23
N TYR A 128 8.99 20.26 2.26
CA TYR A 128 9.57 20.12 3.59
C TYR A 128 9.93 18.65 3.82
N ALA A 129 11.22 18.37 3.82
CA ALA A 129 11.79 17.03 3.97
C ALA A 129 13.12 17.13 4.72
N LYS A 130 13.36 16.24 5.69
CA LYS A 130 14.61 16.17 6.48
C LYS A 130 15.71 15.41 5.73
N GLY A 131 15.84 15.68 4.44
CA GLY A 131 16.52 14.81 3.48
C GLY A 131 15.69 13.57 3.15
N PHE A 132 16.03 12.93 2.04
CA PHE A 132 15.39 11.69 1.61
C PHE A 132 16.18 10.48 2.08
N ARG A 133 15.50 9.48 2.66
CA ARG A 133 16.17 8.26 3.10
C ARG A 133 16.50 7.35 1.93
N TRP A 134 17.43 6.42 2.19
CA TRP A 134 17.79 5.35 1.25
C TRP A 134 18.12 5.83 -0.16
N GLY A 135 18.73 7.01 -0.29
CA GLY A 135 19.13 7.55 -1.59
C GLY A 135 17.95 7.98 -2.48
N PHE A 136 16.76 8.20 -1.94
CA PHE A 136 15.62 8.66 -2.76
C PHE A 136 15.81 10.08 -3.32
N GLU A 137 16.76 10.86 -2.78
CA GLU A 137 17.21 12.12 -3.39
C GLU A 137 17.70 11.91 -4.84
N ASP A 138 18.42 10.81 -5.12
CA ASP A 138 18.90 10.49 -6.46
C ASP A 138 17.72 10.31 -7.43
N VAL A 139 16.63 9.68 -6.95
CA VAL A 139 15.39 9.50 -7.73
C VAL A 139 14.71 10.84 -8.01
N VAL A 140 14.66 11.72 -6.99
CA VAL A 140 14.08 13.07 -7.14
C VAL A 140 14.85 13.88 -8.18
N GLN A 141 16.17 13.80 -8.17
CA GLN A 141 17.04 14.49 -9.13
C GLN A 141 16.93 13.89 -10.54
N ASP A 142 17.02 12.57 -10.69
CA ASP A 142 16.98 11.87 -11.98
C ASP A 142 15.65 12.08 -12.72
N LEU A 143 14.55 12.13 -11.98
CA LEU A 143 13.22 12.36 -12.53
C LEU A 143 12.80 13.83 -12.52
N ASN A 144 13.64 14.72 -11.97
CA ASN A 144 13.31 16.12 -11.75
C ASN A 144 11.92 16.27 -11.08
N LEU A 145 11.67 15.48 -10.02
CA LEU A 145 10.39 15.54 -9.29
C LEU A 145 10.24 16.87 -8.55
N TYR A 146 11.36 17.47 -8.15
CA TYR A 146 11.43 18.80 -7.54
C TYR A 146 12.82 19.40 -7.74
N SER A 147 12.88 20.69 -8.06
CA SER A 147 14.14 21.42 -8.30
C SER A 147 14.37 22.55 -7.29
N GLY A 148 13.44 22.77 -6.36
CA GLY A 148 13.55 23.79 -5.33
C GLY A 148 14.41 23.35 -4.14
N LYS A 149 14.56 24.26 -3.18
CA LYS A 149 15.23 23.96 -1.91
C LYS A 149 14.29 23.16 -1.00
N TYR A 150 14.83 22.15 -0.33
CA TYR A 150 14.12 21.46 0.76
C TYR A 150 14.26 22.22 2.09
N TYR A 151 13.19 22.18 2.87
CA TYR A 151 13.12 22.79 4.19
C TYR A 151 12.90 21.73 5.26
N ASP A 152 13.21 22.05 6.52
CA ASP A 152 12.94 21.15 7.64
C ASP A 152 11.42 21.02 7.83
N PRO A 153 10.83 19.82 7.97
CA PRO A 153 9.41 19.62 8.28
C PRO A 153 8.87 20.51 9.39
N GLU A 154 9.66 20.82 10.43
CA GLU A 154 9.23 21.69 11.53
C GLU A 154 8.97 23.15 11.11
N GLN A 155 9.51 23.57 9.95
CA GLN A 155 9.32 24.94 9.44
C GLN A 155 7.96 25.15 8.77
N ILE A 156 7.22 24.09 8.45
CA ILE A 156 5.95 24.19 7.68
C ILE A 156 4.95 25.13 8.35
N VAL A 157 4.81 25.04 9.67
CA VAL A 157 3.90 25.88 10.47
C VAL A 157 4.34 27.35 10.42
N SER A 158 5.63 27.62 10.56
CA SER A 158 6.15 28.99 10.59
C SER A 158 6.11 29.67 9.22
N ASP A 159 6.19 28.89 8.14
CA ASP A 159 6.14 29.41 6.79
C ASP A 159 4.71 29.77 6.38
N LEU A 160 3.67 29.11 6.94
CA LEU A 160 2.27 29.45 6.67
C LEU A 160 1.92 30.91 6.94
N SER A 161 2.57 31.57 7.89
CA SER A 161 2.25 32.97 8.23
C SER A 161 2.97 33.99 7.34
N ARG A 162 3.74 33.56 6.32
CA ARG A 162 4.58 34.46 5.51
C ARG A 162 3.92 34.85 4.18
N ASP A 163 3.94 36.15 3.89
CA ASP A 163 3.30 36.72 2.69
C ASP A 163 4.17 36.70 1.43
N ASN A 164 5.43 36.24 1.51
CA ASN A 164 6.36 36.25 0.37
C ASN A 164 7.15 34.94 0.27
N LEU A 165 6.45 33.82 0.47
CA LEU A 165 7.05 32.49 0.31
C LEU A 165 7.35 32.17 -1.15
N PHE A 166 6.48 32.61 -2.06
CA PHE A 166 6.56 32.25 -3.47
C PHE A 166 7.14 33.43 -4.25
N SER A 167 8.13 33.13 -5.09
CA SER A 167 8.91 34.14 -5.81
C SER A 167 8.32 34.52 -7.17
N ASN A 168 7.31 33.79 -7.65
CA ASN A 168 6.66 34.13 -8.91
C ASN A 168 5.87 35.46 -8.75
N SER A 169 5.72 36.20 -9.84
CA SER A 169 5.13 37.55 -9.78
C SER A 169 3.64 37.54 -9.45
N GLU A 170 2.93 36.44 -9.73
CA GLU A 170 1.49 36.30 -9.51
C GLU A 170 1.12 35.95 -8.05
N ASP A 171 2.04 35.34 -7.30
CA ASP A 171 1.85 34.94 -5.90
C ASP A 171 2.59 35.83 -4.90
N ARG A 172 3.31 36.85 -5.37
CA ARG A 172 3.99 37.80 -4.48
C ARG A 172 2.97 38.50 -3.57
N GLY A 173 3.24 38.50 -2.26
CA GLY A 173 2.32 39.06 -1.27
C GLY A 173 1.21 38.11 -0.81
N LYS A 174 1.14 36.89 -1.35
CA LYS A 174 0.10 35.90 -1.00
C LYS A 174 0.64 34.79 -0.10
N LYS A 175 -0.20 34.36 0.84
CA LYS A 175 0.05 33.20 1.71
C LYS A 175 -0.25 31.88 0.98
N ALA A 176 0.30 30.78 1.51
CA ALA A 176 -0.03 29.44 1.03
C ALA A 176 -1.52 29.13 1.21
N ASP A 177 -2.15 28.51 0.21
CA ASP A 177 -3.58 28.16 0.18
C ASP A 177 -3.83 26.64 0.28
N MET A 178 -2.77 25.84 0.33
CA MET A 178 -2.85 24.39 0.52
C MET A 178 -1.65 23.86 1.32
N VAL A 179 -1.94 22.91 2.21
CA VAL A 179 -0.94 22.09 2.91
C VAL A 179 -1.19 20.62 2.55
N ILE A 180 -0.15 19.91 2.09
CA ILE A 180 -0.21 18.47 1.80
C ILE A 180 0.68 17.73 2.80
N LEU A 181 0.10 16.80 3.55
CA LEU A 181 0.81 15.91 4.46
C LEU A 181 0.98 14.52 3.83
N GLY A 182 2.19 13.97 3.92
CA GLY A 182 2.60 12.78 3.18
C GLY A 182 2.04 11.46 3.73
N THR A 183 1.76 11.37 5.03
CA THR A 183 1.14 10.21 5.68
C THR A 183 0.38 10.70 6.92
N CYS A 184 -0.91 11.04 6.77
CA CYS A 184 -1.68 11.65 7.86
C CYS A 184 -1.92 10.73 9.05
N GLU A 185 -1.74 9.42 8.89
CA GLU A 185 -1.74 8.47 9.99
C GLU A 185 -0.63 8.75 11.03
N ILE A 186 0.38 9.55 10.67
CA ILE A 186 1.48 9.98 11.54
C ILE A 186 1.54 11.51 11.62
N ASP A 187 1.40 12.20 10.49
CA ASP A 187 1.64 13.63 10.40
C ASP A 187 0.59 14.46 11.16
N MET A 188 -0.64 13.96 11.31
CA MET A 188 -1.72 14.71 11.97
C MET A 188 -1.51 14.86 13.47
N GLU A 189 -1.03 13.81 14.15
CA GLU A 189 -0.65 13.89 15.56
C GLU A 189 0.39 14.99 15.79
N HIS A 190 1.34 15.12 14.86
CA HIS A 190 2.45 16.05 15.00
C HIS A 190 2.09 17.50 14.62
N PHE A 191 1.32 17.69 13.54
CA PHE A 191 1.09 19.02 12.96
C PHE A 191 -0.29 19.61 13.19
N SER A 192 -1.34 18.80 13.38
CA SER A 192 -2.73 19.25 13.23
C SER A 192 -3.06 20.47 14.07
N GLN A 193 -2.78 20.43 15.38
CA GLN A 193 -3.11 21.53 16.29
C GLN A 193 -2.48 22.86 15.83
N LYS A 194 -1.17 22.87 15.56
CA LYS A 194 -0.44 24.09 15.18
C LYS A 194 -0.88 24.60 13.81
N LEU A 195 -1.16 23.70 12.86
CA LEU A 195 -1.70 24.07 11.56
C LEU A 195 -3.09 24.69 11.71
N PHE A 196 -3.93 24.14 12.59
CA PHE A 196 -5.30 24.63 12.77
C PHE A 196 -5.33 25.99 13.48
N GLU A 197 -4.42 26.23 14.43
CA GLU A 197 -4.20 27.56 15.00
C GLU A 197 -3.85 28.61 13.93
N GLN A 198 -3.01 28.24 12.95
CA GLN A 198 -2.71 29.10 11.80
C GLN A 198 -3.92 29.28 10.89
N TYR A 199 -4.74 28.24 10.70
CA TYR A 199 -5.98 28.34 9.92
C TYR A 199 -6.95 29.33 10.56
N LEU A 200 -7.20 29.23 11.87
CA LEU A 200 -8.10 30.11 12.61
C LEU A 200 -7.63 31.57 12.63
N ALA A 201 -6.33 31.82 12.71
CA ALA A 201 -5.76 33.17 12.77
C ALA A 201 -5.88 33.97 11.46
N ARG A 202 -6.21 33.32 10.33
CA ARG A 202 -6.31 33.96 9.02
C ARG A 202 -7.71 34.49 8.73
N GLY A 203 -7.78 35.53 7.89
CA GLY A 203 -9.05 35.99 7.31
C GLY A 203 -9.71 34.92 6.42
N GLU A 204 -11.00 35.07 6.15
CA GLU A 204 -11.78 34.13 5.33
C GLU A 204 -11.21 33.93 3.92
N ASP A 205 -10.67 34.99 3.32
CA ASP A 205 -10.04 34.99 2.00
C ASP A 205 -8.60 34.45 1.99
N GLU A 206 -8.04 34.18 3.17
CA GLU A 206 -6.68 33.68 3.35
C GLU A 206 -6.64 32.23 3.89
N LYS A 207 -7.79 31.60 4.14
CA LYS A 207 -7.87 30.21 4.60
C LYS A 207 -7.17 29.25 3.63
N PHE A 208 -6.75 28.11 4.14
CA PHE A 208 -6.06 27.08 3.36
C PHE A 208 -6.67 25.71 3.57
N THR A 209 -6.50 24.83 2.59
CA THR A 209 -6.96 23.45 2.66
C THR A 209 -5.85 22.53 3.14
N LEU A 210 -6.19 21.60 4.04
CA LEU A 210 -5.33 20.50 4.46
C LEU A 210 -5.65 19.24 3.65
N VAL A 211 -4.64 18.69 3.01
CA VAL A 211 -4.73 17.46 2.21
C VAL A 211 -3.96 16.35 2.90
N CYS A 212 -4.67 15.26 3.19
CA CYS A 212 -4.13 14.10 3.87
C CYS A 212 -3.93 12.93 2.91
N ILE A 213 -2.68 12.60 2.61
CA ILE A 213 -2.38 11.35 1.91
C ILE A 213 -2.50 10.20 2.91
N VAL A 214 -3.22 9.14 2.51
CA VAL A 214 -3.48 7.98 3.35
C VAL A 214 -3.31 6.69 2.57
N HIS A 215 -2.92 5.63 3.27
CA HIS A 215 -2.76 4.30 2.69
C HIS A 215 -3.24 3.18 3.61
N ASN A 216 -3.58 3.50 4.86
CA ASN A 216 -4.06 2.55 5.84
C ASN A 216 -5.35 3.02 6.51
N ALA A 217 -6.46 2.36 6.20
CA ALA A 217 -7.75 2.62 6.82
C ALA A 217 -7.99 1.79 8.10
N PHE A 218 -7.01 1.02 8.61
CA PHE A 218 -7.13 0.48 9.97
C PHE A 218 -7.05 1.56 11.03
N SER A 219 -6.24 2.61 10.79
CA SER A 219 -6.07 3.68 11.75
C SER A 219 -6.81 4.90 11.26
N VAL A 220 -8.05 5.05 11.75
CA VAL A 220 -8.89 6.22 11.52
C VAL A 220 -9.04 7.05 12.80
N GLU A 221 -8.39 6.66 13.90
CA GLU A 221 -8.43 7.37 15.18
C GLU A 221 -7.87 8.79 15.03
N TRP A 222 -6.81 8.96 14.24
CA TRP A 222 -6.22 10.29 13.97
C TRP A 222 -7.23 11.25 13.35
N LEU A 223 -8.19 10.74 12.57
CA LEU A 223 -9.20 11.57 11.93
C LEU A 223 -10.20 12.11 12.95
N VAL A 224 -10.57 11.31 13.95
CA VAL A 224 -11.45 11.74 15.05
C VAL A 224 -10.69 12.63 16.03
N GLU A 225 -9.48 12.24 16.42
CA GLU A 225 -8.69 12.91 17.45
C GLU A 225 -8.11 14.25 16.98
N TYR A 226 -7.62 14.30 15.74
CA TYR A 226 -6.92 15.47 15.19
C TYR A 226 -7.62 16.10 14.00
N GLY A 227 -8.60 15.43 13.38
CA GLY A 227 -9.26 15.89 12.15
C GLY A 227 -10.61 16.56 12.36
N ALA A 228 -11.30 16.33 13.48
CA ALA A 228 -12.69 16.76 13.68
C ALA A 228 -12.93 18.26 13.43
N ASP A 229 -12.00 19.11 13.88
CA ASP A 229 -12.10 20.55 13.65
C ASP A 229 -11.88 20.94 12.18
N TRP A 230 -10.94 20.29 11.48
CA TRP A 230 -10.74 20.50 10.03
C TRP A 230 -11.96 20.08 9.21
N VAL A 231 -12.63 19.01 9.63
CA VAL A 231 -13.84 18.50 8.99
C VAL A 231 -14.99 19.50 9.19
N ARG A 232 -15.19 19.98 10.42
CA ARG A 232 -16.21 20.99 10.73
C ARG A 232 -16.05 22.27 9.92
N GLU A 233 -14.81 22.69 9.68
CA GLU A 233 -14.49 23.88 8.87
C GLU A 233 -14.51 23.61 7.35
N GLY A 234 -14.80 22.38 6.90
CA GLY A 234 -14.75 22.02 5.48
C GLY A 234 -13.36 22.15 4.86
N ALA A 235 -12.31 22.13 5.69
CA ALA A 235 -10.92 22.40 5.29
C ALA A 235 -10.08 21.14 5.07
N LEU A 236 -10.61 19.95 5.38
CA LEU A 236 -9.92 18.67 5.18
C LEU A 236 -10.24 18.04 3.82
N ARG A 237 -9.23 17.46 3.18
CA ARG A 237 -9.35 16.56 2.03
C ARG A 237 -8.54 15.30 2.28
N VAL A 238 -9.03 14.16 1.82
CA VAL A 238 -8.33 12.87 1.96
C VAL A 238 -7.96 12.33 0.58
N MET A 239 -6.72 11.85 0.44
CA MET A 239 -6.16 11.36 -0.82
C MET A 239 -5.60 9.95 -0.65
N PRO A 240 -6.44 8.90 -0.71
CA PRO A 240 -5.96 7.54 -0.64
C PRO A 240 -5.11 7.14 -1.83
N ILE A 241 -4.14 6.25 -1.61
CA ILE A 241 -3.27 5.76 -2.68
C ILE A 241 -3.86 4.59 -3.49
N SER A 242 -5.10 4.20 -3.19
CA SER A 242 -5.84 3.18 -3.93
C SER A 242 -7.36 3.29 -3.75
N GLU A 243 -8.09 2.78 -4.74
CA GLU A 243 -9.56 2.77 -4.76
C GLU A 243 -10.19 1.98 -3.62
N HIS A 244 -9.58 0.86 -3.19
CA HIS A 244 -10.14 0.10 -2.07
C HIS A 244 -10.01 0.83 -0.74
N VAL A 245 -8.87 1.50 -0.50
CA VAL A 245 -8.68 2.32 0.70
C VAL A 245 -9.67 3.48 0.70
N LYS A 246 -9.90 4.15 -0.45
CA LYS A 246 -10.98 5.15 -0.58
C LYS A 246 -12.33 4.62 -0.13
N ARG A 247 -12.75 3.43 -0.59
CA ARG A 247 -14.05 2.86 -0.20
C ARG A 247 -14.16 2.62 1.31
N VAL A 248 -13.07 2.18 1.96
CA VAL A 248 -13.08 1.97 3.42
C VAL A 248 -13.13 3.29 4.17
N PHE A 249 -12.39 4.32 3.74
CA PHE A 249 -12.51 5.66 4.33
C PHE A 249 -13.92 6.23 4.17
N MET A 250 -14.55 6.07 3.00
CA MET A 250 -15.95 6.49 2.81
C MET A 250 -16.89 5.77 3.78
N TYR A 251 -16.73 4.46 3.97
CA TYR A 251 -17.49 3.72 4.97
C TYR A 251 -17.29 4.28 6.40
N HIS A 252 -16.06 4.65 6.76
CA HIS A 252 -15.81 5.31 8.05
C HIS A 252 -16.44 6.69 8.14
N PHE A 253 -16.41 7.48 7.06
CA PHE A 253 -17.04 8.80 7.03
C PHE A 253 -18.55 8.70 7.28
N ASP A 254 -19.22 7.78 6.59
CA ASP A 254 -20.65 7.51 6.80
C ASP A 254 -20.90 7.06 8.25
N SER A 255 -20.08 6.14 8.77
CA SER A 255 -20.21 5.67 10.16
C SER A 255 -20.00 6.78 11.19
N PHE A 256 -19.14 7.76 10.93
CA PHE A 256 -18.93 8.90 11.82
C PHE A 256 -20.06 9.94 11.68
N ALA A 257 -20.61 10.12 10.48
CA ALA A 257 -21.75 10.98 10.24
C ALA A 257 -23.03 10.46 10.94
N ASP A 258 -23.20 9.14 11.02
CA ASP A 258 -24.33 8.51 11.70
C ASP A 258 -24.15 8.38 13.23
N SER A 259 -22.93 8.58 13.74
CA SER A 259 -22.61 8.38 15.15
C SER A 259 -23.05 9.59 16.00
N PRO A 260 -23.76 9.40 17.13
CA PRO A 260 -24.18 10.48 18.02
C PRO A 260 -23.03 11.38 18.51
N ASP A 261 -21.83 10.82 18.66
CA ASP A 261 -20.68 11.55 19.19
C ASP A 261 -20.01 12.46 18.14
N THR A 262 -20.23 12.17 16.85
CA THR A 262 -19.47 12.79 15.74
C THR A 262 -20.35 13.36 14.62
N HIS A 263 -21.66 13.11 14.62
CA HIS A 263 -22.59 13.53 13.56
C HIS A 263 -22.55 15.04 13.28
N GLN A 264 -22.29 15.86 14.30
CA GLN A 264 -22.22 17.31 14.17
C GLN A 264 -21.03 17.82 13.36
N TYR A 265 -20.06 16.98 12.99
CA TYR A 265 -18.85 17.41 12.29
C TYR A 265 -18.97 17.39 10.76
N GLY A 266 -19.87 16.57 10.19
CA GLY A 266 -20.04 16.46 8.73
C GLY A 266 -18.96 15.63 8.02
N TYR A 267 -18.60 14.48 8.57
CA TYR A 267 -17.58 13.58 7.99
C TYR A 267 -17.94 13.09 6.58
N ASP A 268 -19.23 12.90 6.29
CA ASP A 268 -19.77 12.54 4.99
C ASP A 268 -19.50 13.59 3.90
N LEU A 269 -19.13 14.82 4.29
CA LEU A 269 -18.81 15.92 3.38
C LEU A 269 -17.33 16.01 3.00
N ILE A 270 -16.47 15.15 3.54
CA ILE A 270 -15.02 15.19 3.26
C ILE A 270 -14.75 14.81 1.80
N PRO A 271 -14.15 15.71 0.99
CA PRO A 271 -13.75 15.35 -0.37
C PRO A 271 -12.64 14.30 -0.37
N ILE A 272 -12.83 13.26 -1.17
CA ILE A 272 -11.92 12.11 -1.24
C ILE A 272 -11.62 11.67 -2.67
N ASP A 273 -10.34 11.69 -3.04
CA ASP A 273 -9.83 11.39 -4.38
C ASP A 273 -8.70 10.37 -4.32
N VAL A 274 -8.49 9.61 -5.40
CA VAL A 274 -7.41 8.62 -5.45
C VAL A 274 -6.28 9.13 -6.33
N HIS A 275 -5.06 9.12 -5.80
CA HIS A 275 -3.84 9.31 -6.56
C HIS A 275 -2.95 8.07 -6.37
N VAL A 276 -2.69 7.34 -7.45
CA VAL A 276 -1.87 6.12 -7.36
C VAL A 276 -0.41 6.51 -7.52
N PRO A 277 0.46 6.20 -6.54
CA PRO A 277 1.84 6.64 -6.55
C PRO A 277 2.64 5.76 -7.51
N VAL A 278 2.70 6.14 -8.78
CA VAL A 278 3.53 5.47 -9.79
C VAL A 278 4.40 6.53 -10.45
N LEU A 279 5.69 6.53 -10.10
CA LEU A 279 6.67 7.44 -10.68
C LEU A 279 7.04 7.02 -12.11
N PRO A 280 7.33 7.98 -13.00
CA PRO A 280 7.75 7.71 -14.37
C PRO A 280 9.24 7.32 -14.43
N LEU A 281 9.61 6.22 -13.76
CA LEU A 281 10.99 5.76 -13.68
C LEU A 281 11.56 5.47 -15.08
N LYS A 282 12.73 6.05 -15.38
CA LYS A 282 13.49 5.79 -16.62
C LYS A 282 14.43 4.60 -16.42
N ILE A 283 13.88 3.40 -16.27
CA ILE A 283 14.72 2.21 -16.07
C ILE A 283 14.96 1.55 -17.43
N ALA A 284 16.23 1.52 -17.85
CA ALA A 284 16.63 0.62 -18.93
C ALA A 284 16.35 -0.81 -18.45
N SER A 285 15.39 -1.50 -19.08
CA SER A 285 15.08 -2.88 -18.75
C SER A 285 16.36 -3.69 -18.78
N SER A 286 16.81 -4.12 -17.59
CA SER A 286 17.99 -4.96 -17.42
C SER A 286 17.64 -6.44 -17.42
N ARG A 287 16.38 -6.79 -17.74
CA ARG A 287 15.94 -8.18 -17.85
C ARG A 287 16.82 -8.88 -18.86
N GLY A 288 17.54 -9.88 -18.38
CA GLY A 288 18.46 -10.65 -19.20
C GLY A 288 17.75 -11.18 -20.44
N THR A 289 18.50 -11.33 -21.52
CA THR A 289 18.04 -11.88 -22.81
C THR A 289 17.66 -13.36 -22.74
N SER A 290 17.29 -13.90 -21.57
CA SER A 290 16.67 -15.23 -21.46
C SER A 290 15.28 -15.15 -22.10
N GLU A 291 15.26 -15.24 -23.42
CA GLU A 291 14.07 -14.98 -24.22
C GLU A 291 12.98 -16.04 -24.02
N LYS A 292 13.32 -17.19 -23.41
CA LYS A 292 12.48 -18.39 -23.46
C LYS A 292 11.81 -18.78 -22.14
N MET A 293 12.32 -18.36 -20.98
CA MET A 293 11.91 -18.95 -19.70
C MET A 293 11.90 -17.96 -18.54
N LEU A 294 10.92 -18.10 -17.64
CA LEU A 294 10.84 -17.36 -16.38
C LEU A 294 11.89 -17.88 -15.40
N THR A 295 12.79 -17.00 -14.95
CA THR A 295 13.96 -17.34 -14.13
C THR A 295 14.01 -16.59 -12.81
N LYS A 296 13.39 -15.41 -12.70
CA LYS A 296 13.49 -14.59 -11.48
C LYS A 296 12.13 -14.10 -11.02
N ALA A 297 11.76 -14.46 -9.80
CA ALA A 297 10.60 -13.88 -9.14
C ALA A 297 11.04 -13.09 -7.91
N ILE A 298 10.27 -12.06 -7.53
CA ILE A 298 10.55 -11.27 -6.33
C ILE A 298 9.33 -11.16 -5.42
N VAL A 299 9.55 -11.31 -4.11
CA VAL A 299 8.61 -10.87 -3.07
C VAL A 299 9.19 -9.63 -2.41
N GLN A 300 8.42 -8.55 -2.41
CA GLN A 300 8.83 -7.28 -1.82
C GLN A 300 8.00 -6.93 -0.58
N GLY A 301 8.68 -6.42 0.43
CA GLY A 301 8.08 -5.95 1.69
C GLY A 301 8.91 -6.40 2.89
N ASN A 302 8.62 -5.82 4.06
CA ASN A 302 9.23 -6.24 5.31
C ASN A 302 9.04 -7.74 5.54
N PHE A 303 10.04 -8.37 6.14
CA PHE A 303 10.07 -9.78 6.49
C PHE A 303 9.19 -10.09 7.70
N ASP A 304 7.89 -9.79 7.56
CA ASP A 304 6.85 -9.96 8.55
C ASP A 304 5.83 -11.02 8.07
N PRO A 305 5.75 -12.19 8.74
CA PRO A 305 4.83 -13.25 8.34
C PRO A 305 3.34 -12.87 8.51
N ASN A 306 3.04 -11.81 9.27
CA ASN A 306 1.68 -11.29 9.34
C ASN A 306 1.27 -10.60 8.04
N ARG A 307 2.23 -10.01 7.33
CA ARG A 307 2.02 -9.24 6.10
C ARG A 307 2.25 -10.07 4.84
N ARG A 308 3.10 -11.09 4.91
CA ARG A 308 3.52 -11.90 3.76
C ARG A 308 3.55 -13.39 4.09
N ASP A 309 3.05 -14.23 3.19
CA ASP A 309 3.04 -15.68 3.33
C ASP A 309 4.38 -16.31 2.91
N TYR A 310 5.48 -15.91 3.56
CA TYR A 310 6.81 -16.47 3.27
C TYR A 310 6.87 -17.97 3.53
N GLU A 311 6.22 -18.42 4.61
CA GLU A 311 6.17 -19.84 4.98
C GLU A 311 5.49 -20.68 3.89
N GLY A 312 4.30 -20.28 3.44
CA GLY A 312 3.58 -20.96 2.38
C GLY A 312 4.36 -20.96 1.06
N ILE A 313 5.00 -19.84 0.72
CA ILE A 313 5.85 -19.74 -0.47
C ILE A 313 7.05 -20.69 -0.39
N PHE A 314 7.74 -20.78 0.75
CA PHE A 314 8.86 -21.71 0.90
C PHE A 314 8.44 -23.17 0.89
N GLN A 315 7.32 -23.51 1.54
CA GLN A 315 6.77 -24.86 1.53
C GLN A 315 6.42 -25.30 0.11
N ASP A 316 5.73 -24.44 -0.66
CA ASP A 316 5.39 -24.72 -2.05
C ASP A 316 6.68 -24.87 -2.89
N LEU A 317 7.67 -24.01 -2.69
CA LEU A 317 8.93 -24.04 -3.43
C LEU A 317 9.72 -25.32 -3.16
N VAL A 318 9.83 -25.76 -1.90
CA VAL A 318 10.46 -27.05 -1.55
C VAL A 318 9.70 -28.21 -2.20
N SER A 319 8.37 -28.20 -2.15
CA SER A 319 7.55 -29.26 -2.74
C SER A 319 7.78 -29.36 -4.26
N GLU A 320 7.72 -28.24 -4.97
CA GLU A 320 7.87 -28.20 -6.43
C GLU A 320 9.30 -28.53 -6.89
N LEU A 321 10.33 -28.08 -6.15
CA LEU A 321 11.73 -28.44 -6.44
C LEU A 321 12.03 -29.90 -6.14
N THR A 322 11.43 -30.48 -5.11
CA THR A 322 11.63 -31.91 -4.78
C THR A 322 10.98 -32.80 -5.84
N ALA A 323 9.84 -32.39 -6.38
CA ALA A 323 9.10 -33.14 -7.39
C ALA A 323 9.86 -33.23 -8.72
N ASP A 324 10.46 -32.13 -9.19
CA ASP A 324 11.23 -32.10 -10.43
C ASP A 324 12.35 -31.03 -10.37
N PRO A 325 13.49 -31.30 -9.71
CA PRO A 325 14.55 -30.32 -9.52
C PRO A 325 15.17 -29.87 -10.86
N VAL A 326 15.18 -30.76 -11.87
CA VAL A 326 15.79 -30.49 -13.18
C VAL A 326 14.97 -29.44 -13.95
N ALA A 327 13.63 -29.49 -13.88
CA ALA A 327 12.77 -28.46 -14.49
C ALA A 327 12.97 -27.06 -13.91
N TRP A 328 13.49 -26.97 -12.69
CA TRP A 328 13.86 -25.71 -12.04
C TRP A 328 15.33 -25.32 -12.23
N GLY A 329 16.14 -26.16 -12.89
CA GLY A 329 17.56 -25.93 -13.14
C GLY A 329 18.48 -26.33 -11.99
N TYR A 330 18.05 -27.27 -11.15
CA TYR A 330 18.77 -27.74 -9.96
C TYR A 330 19.07 -29.24 -10.02
N HIS A 331 20.09 -29.67 -9.27
CA HIS A 331 20.33 -31.08 -8.98
C HIS A 331 19.35 -31.61 -7.91
N PRO A 332 18.96 -32.90 -7.96
CA PRO A 332 18.22 -33.53 -6.87
C PRO A 332 18.98 -33.45 -5.55
N VAL A 333 18.25 -33.18 -4.46
CA VAL A 333 18.81 -33.18 -3.11
C VAL A 333 19.18 -34.61 -2.71
N THR A 334 20.33 -34.76 -2.04
CA THR A 334 20.81 -36.04 -1.51
C THR A 334 21.12 -35.91 -0.02
N GLU A 335 21.33 -37.03 0.69
CA GLU A 335 21.72 -36.98 2.11
C GLU A 335 23.07 -36.26 2.32
N ALA A 336 23.99 -36.34 1.35
CA ALA A 336 25.28 -35.67 1.40
C ALA A 336 25.19 -34.16 1.08
N GLU A 337 24.21 -33.79 0.26
CA GLU A 337 23.99 -32.41 -0.19
C GLU A 337 22.51 -32.02 0.06
N PRO A 338 22.16 -31.59 1.29
CA PRO A 338 20.78 -31.34 1.70
C PRO A 338 20.21 -30.00 1.17
N THR A 339 20.78 -29.45 0.10
CA THR A 339 20.43 -28.15 -0.49
C THR A 339 20.35 -28.27 -2.01
N PHE A 340 19.37 -27.63 -2.64
CA PHE A 340 19.25 -27.62 -4.10
C PHE A 340 20.43 -26.88 -4.73
N LYS A 341 21.34 -27.59 -5.42
CA LYS A 341 22.49 -26.97 -6.09
C LYS A 341 22.16 -26.63 -7.55
N PRO A 342 22.44 -25.40 -8.03
CA PRO A 342 22.27 -25.06 -9.43
C PRO A 342 23.00 -26.06 -10.34
N ASN A 343 22.38 -26.43 -11.46
CA ASN A 343 23.00 -27.29 -12.47
C ASN A 343 23.53 -26.43 -13.63
N PRO A 344 24.79 -25.95 -13.59
CA PRO A 344 25.33 -25.06 -14.62
C PRO A 344 25.48 -25.73 -16.00
N ASN A 345 25.45 -27.06 -16.04
CA ASN A 345 25.55 -27.85 -17.27
C ASN A 345 24.17 -28.27 -17.80
N GLY A 346 23.09 -27.91 -17.11
CA GLY A 346 21.73 -28.21 -17.53
C GLY A 346 21.25 -27.29 -18.66
N GLU A 347 20.31 -27.77 -19.46
CA GLU A 347 19.64 -26.95 -20.50
C GLU A 347 18.72 -25.87 -19.92
N VAL A 348 18.43 -25.98 -18.62
CA VAL A 348 17.42 -25.21 -17.91
C VAL A 348 18.11 -24.25 -16.93
N THR A 349 17.99 -22.95 -17.18
CA THR A 349 18.56 -21.90 -16.31
C THR A 349 17.96 -21.95 -14.90
N PRO A 350 18.75 -22.01 -13.82
CA PRO A 350 18.25 -22.03 -12.45
C PRO A 350 17.25 -20.91 -12.16
N PHE A 351 16.17 -21.24 -11.44
CA PHE A 351 15.19 -20.26 -10.98
C PHE A 351 15.58 -19.66 -9.63
N GLU A 352 15.54 -18.33 -9.51
CA GLU A 352 15.85 -17.60 -8.29
C GLU A 352 14.59 -16.91 -7.72
N LEU A 353 14.33 -17.11 -6.43
CA LEU A 353 13.34 -16.34 -5.67
C LEU A 353 14.06 -15.24 -4.88
N HIS A 354 13.88 -14.00 -5.30
CA HIS A 354 14.42 -12.83 -4.61
C HIS A 354 13.45 -12.36 -3.52
N LEU A 355 13.97 -12.02 -2.35
CA LEU A 355 13.24 -11.37 -1.28
C LEU A 355 13.88 -10.01 -1.04
N ALA A 356 13.11 -8.93 -1.13
CA ALA A 356 13.61 -7.57 -0.92
C ALA A 356 12.81 -6.84 0.17
N GLY A 357 13.49 -6.47 1.25
CA GLY A 357 12.88 -5.77 2.38
C GLY A 357 13.78 -5.78 3.60
N ASP A 358 13.23 -5.37 4.74
CA ASP A 358 13.94 -5.33 6.02
C ASP A 358 13.34 -6.31 7.03
N GLY A 359 14.13 -6.72 8.01
CA GLY A 359 13.74 -7.63 9.09
C GLY A 359 14.58 -8.90 9.13
N GLN A 360 14.20 -9.84 9.99
CA GLN A 360 14.84 -11.15 10.05
C GLN A 360 14.10 -12.13 9.13
N MET A 361 14.84 -12.78 8.23
CA MET A 361 14.31 -13.84 7.38
C MET A 361 15.01 -15.17 7.68
N ASN A 362 14.21 -16.21 7.95
CA ASN A 362 14.71 -17.57 8.15
C ASN A 362 14.40 -18.39 6.88
N VAL A 363 15.34 -18.39 5.95
CA VAL A 363 15.25 -19.23 4.74
C VAL A 363 15.58 -20.68 5.11
N PRO A 364 14.75 -21.67 4.75
CA PRO A 364 15.06 -23.08 4.97
C PRO A 364 16.41 -23.48 4.36
N ASP A 365 17.19 -24.32 5.06
CA ASP A 365 18.52 -24.74 4.61
C ASP A 365 18.53 -25.36 3.19
N MET A 366 17.45 -26.05 2.83
CA MET A 366 17.28 -26.62 1.49
C MET A 366 17.24 -25.57 0.38
N LEU A 367 16.80 -24.34 0.68
CA LEU A 367 16.54 -23.27 -0.29
C LEU A 367 17.64 -22.20 -0.34
N LYS A 368 18.75 -22.37 0.38
CA LYS A 368 19.82 -21.34 0.48
C LYS A 368 20.44 -20.90 -0.85
N GLU A 369 20.37 -21.74 -1.88
CA GLU A 369 20.90 -21.49 -3.23
C GLU A 369 19.79 -21.19 -4.25
N VAL A 370 18.54 -21.10 -3.78
CA VAL A 370 17.35 -20.78 -4.58
C VAL A 370 16.81 -19.41 -4.19
N VAL A 371 16.86 -19.08 -2.89
CA VAL A 371 16.31 -17.85 -2.33
C VAL A 371 17.43 -16.86 -2.06
N VAL A 372 17.33 -15.67 -2.66
CA VAL A 372 18.30 -14.59 -2.49
C VAL A 372 17.66 -13.47 -1.69
N VAL A 373 18.22 -13.17 -0.52
CA VAL A 373 17.71 -12.13 0.39
C VAL A 373 18.47 -10.82 0.19
N HIS A 374 17.73 -9.74 -0.03
CA HIS A 374 18.24 -8.38 -0.21
C HIS A 374 17.68 -7.47 0.89
N THR A 375 18.56 -6.78 1.60
CA THR A 375 18.22 -5.89 2.73
C THR A 375 19.02 -4.59 2.63
N GLY A 376 18.48 -3.49 3.15
CA GLY A 376 19.22 -2.22 3.22
C GLY A 376 19.61 -1.64 1.84
N LEU A 377 18.82 -1.94 0.80
CA LEU A 377 19.03 -1.37 -0.53
C LEU A 377 18.66 0.11 -0.55
N SER A 378 19.46 0.92 -1.24
CA SER A 378 19.01 2.26 -1.66
C SER A 378 17.89 2.15 -2.70
N TYR A 379 17.09 3.19 -2.90
CA TYR A 379 16.04 3.25 -3.92
C TYR A 379 16.59 2.99 -5.33
N PRO A 380 17.71 3.60 -5.78
CA PRO A 380 18.30 3.26 -7.08
C PRO A 380 18.68 1.78 -7.22
N GLU A 381 19.31 1.18 -6.20
CA GLU A 381 19.66 -0.25 -6.20
C GLU A 381 18.41 -1.13 -6.18
N PHE A 382 17.40 -0.76 -5.39
CA PHE A 382 16.13 -1.44 -5.30
C PHE A 382 15.36 -1.41 -6.62
N PHE A 383 15.26 -0.25 -7.28
CA PHE A 383 14.62 -0.13 -8.59
C PHE A 383 15.37 -0.91 -9.66
N LYS A 384 16.71 -0.87 -9.63
CA LYS A 384 17.53 -1.71 -10.51
C LYS A 384 17.27 -3.19 -10.28
N LEU A 385 17.26 -3.65 -9.02
CA LEU A 385 16.93 -5.04 -8.67
C LEU A 385 15.55 -5.42 -9.17
N MET A 386 14.51 -4.67 -8.79
CA MET A 386 13.12 -4.92 -9.19
C MET A 386 13.00 -5.01 -10.71
N SER A 387 13.56 -4.06 -11.47
CA SER A 387 13.47 -4.04 -12.93
C SER A 387 14.12 -5.24 -13.63
N SER A 388 15.03 -5.94 -12.94
CA SER A 388 15.70 -7.15 -13.45
C SER A 388 14.89 -8.44 -13.22
N MET A 389 13.76 -8.36 -12.52
CA MET A 389 12.89 -9.49 -12.21
C MET A 389 11.90 -9.78 -13.34
N ASP A 390 11.52 -11.05 -13.51
CA ASP A 390 10.53 -11.46 -14.50
C ASP A 390 9.11 -11.24 -13.99
N VAL A 391 8.90 -11.40 -12.69
CA VAL A 391 7.58 -11.32 -12.04
C VAL A 391 7.70 -10.90 -10.58
N ALA A 392 6.75 -10.08 -10.12
CA ALA A 392 6.60 -9.73 -8.72
C ALA A 392 5.43 -10.51 -8.10
N ILE A 393 5.67 -11.12 -6.95
CA ILE A 393 4.70 -11.91 -6.20
C ILE A 393 4.24 -11.07 -4.99
N PRO A 394 2.96 -10.68 -4.91
CA PRO A 394 2.43 -9.94 -3.76
C PRO A 394 2.60 -10.70 -2.44
N ALA A 395 2.40 -12.03 -2.47
CA ALA A 395 2.50 -12.94 -1.34
C ALA A 395 1.75 -12.46 -0.09
N PHE A 396 0.59 -11.81 -0.23
CA PHE A 396 -0.14 -11.25 0.90
C PHE A 396 -0.61 -12.37 1.84
N SER A 397 -0.28 -12.23 3.12
CA SER A 397 -0.73 -13.18 4.13
C SER A 397 -2.20 -13.01 4.45
N LYS A 398 -2.87 -14.12 4.77
CA LYS A 398 -4.26 -14.14 5.26
C LYS A 398 -4.36 -13.82 6.75
N SER A 399 -3.24 -13.80 7.48
CA SER A 399 -3.26 -13.65 8.94
C SER A 399 -3.57 -12.24 9.41
N THR A 400 -3.36 -11.21 8.58
CA THR A 400 -3.84 -9.86 8.90
C THR A 400 -5.32 -9.76 8.53
N LYS A 401 -6.22 -9.68 9.53
CA LYS A 401 -7.67 -9.49 9.35
C LYS A 401 -7.96 -8.24 8.52
N GLY A 402 -8.11 -8.38 7.21
CA GLY A 402 -8.39 -7.28 6.28
C GLY A 402 -7.18 -6.57 5.66
N GLY A 403 -5.95 -7.02 5.94
CA GLY A 403 -4.66 -6.40 5.56
C GLY A 403 -4.60 -5.68 4.21
N TYR A 404 -3.89 -6.26 3.23
CA TYR A 404 -3.69 -5.60 1.93
C TYR A 404 -4.84 -5.77 0.93
N TYR A 405 -5.86 -6.53 1.32
CA TYR A 405 -7.04 -6.83 0.50
C TYR A 405 -8.23 -5.94 0.82
N GLU A 406 -8.34 -5.41 2.04
CA GLU A 406 -9.54 -4.70 2.47
C GLU A 406 -9.22 -3.26 2.85
N VAL A 407 -8.27 -3.02 3.75
CA VAL A 407 -8.14 -1.70 4.38
C VAL A 407 -6.78 -1.03 4.20
N GLN A 408 -5.74 -1.73 3.73
CA GLN A 408 -4.41 -1.15 3.53
C GLN A 408 -3.94 -1.30 2.08
N ALA A 409 -3.32 -0.27 1.52
CA ALA A 409 -2.63 -0.33 0.24
C ALA A 409 -1.17 -0.77 0.43
N SER A 410 -0.72 -1.71 -0.39
CA SER A 410 0.66 -2.20 -0.38
C SER A 410 1.53 -1.41 -1.35
N SER A 411 2.61 -0.80 -0.85
CA SER A 411 3.64 -0.18 -1.69
C SER A 411 4.24 -1.16 -2.71
N SER A 412 4.34 -2.45 -2.39
CA SER A 412 4.79 -3.50 -3.31
C SER A 412 4.06 -3.54 -4.65
N VAL A 413 2.76 -3.24 -4.65
CA VAL A 413 1.96 -3.24 -5.87
C VAL A 413 2.35 -2.05 -6.73
N ALA A 414 2.38 -0.85 -6.14
CA ALA A 414 2.82 0.36 -6.82
C ALA A 414 4.26 0.26 -7.33
N MET A 415 5.18 -0.24 -6.51
CA MET A 415 6.61 -0.42 -6.83
C MET A 415 6.82 -1.37 -8.01
N ALA A 416 6.10 -2.48 -8.06
CA ALA A 416 6.16 -3.38 -9.21
C ALA A 416 5.71 -2.67 -10.49
N MET A 417 4.64 -1.87 -10.43
CA MET A 417 4.17 -1.09 -11.59
C MET A 417 5.16 0.01 -12.00
N MET A 418 5.76 0.72 -11.04
CA MET A 418 6.80 1.71 -11.31
C MET A 418 7.98 1.09 -12.07
N CYS A 419 8.42 -0.08 -11.63
CA CYS A 419 9.55 -0.82 -12.21
C CYS A 419 9.17 -1.67 -13.43
N GLU A 420 7.93 -1.57 -13.91
CA GLU A 420 7.38 -2.33 -15.04
C GLU A 420 7.44 -3.86 -14.86
N VAL A 421 7.50 -4.34 -13.62
CA VAL A 421 7.54 -5.77 -13.30
C VAL A 421 6.10 -6.28 -13.23
N PRO A 422 5.72 -7.28 -14.05
CA PRO A 422 4.35 -7.78 -14.02
C PRO A 422 4.05 -8.42 -12.67
N LEU A 423 2.91 -8.08 -12.09
CA LEU A 423 2.45 -8.68 -10.85
C LEU A 423 1.76 -10.02 -11.10
N LEU A 424 2.10 -11.04 -10.33
CA LEU A 424 1.35 -12.28 -10.25
C LEU A 424 0.09 -12.07 -9.41
N THR A 425 -1.02 -11.80 -10.07
CA THR A 425 -2.29 -11.37 -9.48
C THR A 425 -3.37 -12.43 -9.55
N THR A 426 -4.35 -12.34 -8.66
CA THR A 426 -5.64 -13.03 -8.81
C THR A 426 -6.73 -12.03 -9.20
N ARG A 427 -7.90 -12.53 -9.61
CA ARG A 427 -9.11 -11.71 -9.77
C ARG A 427 -9.45 -10.87 -8.52
N HIS A 428 -9.11 -11.36 -7.32
CA HIS A 428 -9.34 -10.60 -6.10
C HIS A 428 -8.41 -9.38 -6.00
N ILE A 429 -7.12 -9.53 -6.32
CA ILE A 429 -6.18 -8.39 -6.39
C ILE A 429 -6.66 -7.36 -7.41
N HIS A 430 -7.12 -7.79 -8.59
CA HIS A 430 -7.70 -6.90 -9.61
C HIS A 430 -8.93 -6.13 -9.11
N LYS A 431 -9.74 -6.69 -8.21
CA LYS A 431 -10.87 -5.96 -7.60
C LYS A 431 -10.41 -4.88 -6.64
N VAL A 432 -9.35 -5.16 -5.88
CA VAL A 432 -8.81 -4.30 -4.82
C VAL A 432 -7.93 -3.19 -5.42
N TYR A 433 -6.91 -3.58 -6.17
CA TYR A 433 -5.98 -2.70 -6.89
C TYR A 433 -6.42 -2.56 -8.33
N THR A 434 -7.41 -1.70 -8.58
CA THR A 434 -8.07 -1.59 -9.89
C THR A 434 -7.12 -1.21 -11.03
N TYR A 435 -6.03 -0.51 -10.74
CA TYR A 435 -4.99 -0.18 -11.71
C TYR A 435 -4.16 -1.40 -12.16
N THR A 436 -4.25 -2.55 -11.49
CA THR A 436 -3.56 -3.79 -11.90
C THR A 436 -4.39 -4.64 -12.86
N ARG A 437 -5.64 -4.26 -13.18
CA ARG A 437 -6.58 -5.07 -14.00
C ARG A 437 -6.11 -5.35 -15.41
N SER A 438 -5.27 -4.48 -15.98
CA SER A 438 -4.79 -4.64 -17.34
C SER A 438 -3.87 -5.86 -17.45
N SER A 439 -4.15 -6.74 -18.42
CA SER A 439 -3.28 -7.86 -18.76
C SER A 439 -1.94 -7.39 -19.31
N SER A 440 -1.82 -6.14 -19.76
CA SER A 440 -0.57 -5.52 -20.20
C SER A 440 0.43 -5.30 -19.06
N VAL A 441 0.01 -5.36 -17.80
CA VAL A 441 0.87 -5.07 -16.64
C VAL A 441 0.79 -6.14 -15.53
N SER A 442 -0.11 -7.10 -15.66
CA SER A 442 -0.31 -8.16 -14.67
C SER A 442 -0.44 -9.53 -15.31
N ILE A 443 -0.07 -10.57 -14.55
CA ILE A 443 -0.33 -11.97 -14.84
C ILE A 443 -1.52 -12.37 -13.99
N ASN A 444 -2.65 -12.69 -14.62
CA ASN A 444 -3.83 -13.18 -13.91
C ASN A 444 -3.71 -14.69 -13.72
N ARG A 445 -3.35 -15.12 -12.51
CA ARG A 445 -3.36 -16.53 -12.13
C ARG A 445 -4.75 -16.93 -11.57
N PRO A 446 -5.22 -18.15 -11.88
CA PRO A 446 -6.38 -18.72 -11.21
C PRO A 446 -6.14 -18.83 -9.71
N THR A 447 -7.14 -18.51 -8.88
CA THR A 447 -7.00 -18.58 -7.41
C THR A 447 -6.70 -20.00 -6.91
N TYR A 448 -7.13 -21.02 -7.66
CA TYR A 448 -6.86 -22.44 -7.35
C TYR A 448 -5.36 -22.78 -7.44
N LEU A 449 -4.59 -22.04 -8.25
CA LEU A 449 -3.16 -22.26 -8.43
C LEU A 449 -2.37 -21.34 -7.49
N ARG A 450 -1.65 -21.90 -6.52
CA ARG A 450 -0.73 -21.14 -5.66
C ARG A 450 0.39 -20.51 -6.48
N GLU A 451 1.03 -19.51 -5.91
CA GLU A 451 2.04 -18.67 -6.54
C GLU A 451 3.15 -19.50 -7.21
N ILE A 452 3.82 -20.38 -6.46
CA ILE A 452 4.94 -21.17 -7.00
C ILE A 452 4.46 -22.14 -8.09
N ALA A 453 3.31 -22.78 -7.92
CA ALA A 453 2.74 -23.66 -8.94
C ALA A 453 2.41 -22.89 -10.24
N ALA A 454 1.96 -21.63 -10.12
CA ALA A 454 1.74 -20.75 -11.27
C ALA A 454 3.06 -20.40 -11.98
N LEU A 455 4.14 -20.15 -11.23
CA LEU A 455 5.47 -19.96 -11.81
C LEU A 455 5.96 -21.20 -12.55
N ARG A 456 5.77 -22.40 -11.96
CA ARG A 456 6.13 -23.66 -12.62
C ARG A 456 5.43 -23.79 -13.97
N VAL A 457 4.12 -23.57 -14.00
CA VAL A 457 3.31 -23.68 -15.21
C VAL A 457 3.73 -22.65 -16.26
N LEU A 458 3.97 -21.39 -15.87
CA LEU A 458 4.47 -20.34 -16.77
C LEU A 458 5.86 -20.64 -17.33
N ARG A 459 6.70 -21.27 -16.51
CA ARG A 459 8.07 -21.65 -16.85
C ARG A 459 8.11 -22.85 -17.78
N ALA A 460 7.27 -23.86 -17.54
CA ALA A 460 7.15 -25.04 -18.38
C ALA A 460 6.45 -24.73 -19.72
N GLY A 461 5.53 -23.76 -19.75
CA GLY A 461 4.73 -23.44 -20.93
C GLY A 461 3.59 -24.43 -21.19
N TRP A 462 3.33 -25.34 -20.25
CA TRP A 462 2.25 -26.31 -20.30
C TRP A 462 1.80 -26.69 -18.88
N PHE A 463 0.61 -27.28 -18.80
CA PHE A 463 0.04 -27.81 -17.57
C PHE A 463 -0.62 -29.15 -17.87
N GLU A 464 -0.27 -30.16 -17.10
CA GLU A 464 -0.98 -31.43 -17.08
C GLU A 464 -1.85 -31.50 -15.82
N PRO A 465 -3.17 -31.66 -15.96
CA PRO A 465 -4.06 -31.86 -14.83
C PRO A 465 -3.62 -33.07 -14.01
N ILE A 466 -3.29 -32.85 -12.73
CA ILE A 466 -3.10 -33.94 -11.76
C ILE A 466 -4.48 -34.57 -11.54
N VAL A 467 -4.75 -35.69 -12.20
CA VAL A 467 -6.08 -36.33 -12.21
C VAL A 467 -5.92 -37.79 -11.79
N PRO A 468 -6.76 -38.24 -10.84
CA PRO A 468 -7.93 -39.03 -11.25
C PRO A 468 -9.18 -38.16 -11.27
N GLU A 469 -10.03 -38.39 -12.28
CA GLU A 469 -11.10 -37.49 -12.77
C GLU A 469 -12.18 -37.20 -11.73
N ILE A 470 -12.19 -38.00 -10.67
CA ILE A 470 -13.12 -37.99 -9.56
C ILE A 470 -12.31 -38.49 -8.36
N GLN A 471 -12.18 -37.67 -7.30
CA GLN A 471 -11.67 -38.14 -6.01
C GLN A 471 -12.51 -39.34 -5.53
N PRO A 472 -12.00 -40.23 -4.67
CA PRO A 472 -12.77 -41.38 -4.17
C PRO A 472 -14.15 -41.02 -3.57
N ASP A 473 -14.37 -39.76 -3.19
CA ASP A 473 -15.63 -39.21 -2.67
C ASP A 473 -16.60 -38.67 -3.73
N GLY A 474 -16.29 -38.80 -5.02
CA GLY A 474 -17.14 -38.30 -6.10
C GLY A 474 -16.88 -36.86 -6.53
N ARG A 475 -15.96 -36.13 -5.89
CA ARG A 475 -15.69 -34.71 -6.20
C ARG A 475 -14.66 -34.55 -7.31
N ARG A 476 -14.83 -33.53 -8.15
CA ARG A 476 -13.83 -33.15 -9.16
C ARG A 476 -12.59 -32.62 -8.45
N SER A 477 -11.42 -33.05 -8.90
CA SER A 477 -10.12 -32.56 -8.40
C SER A 477 -9.91 -31.07 -8.72
N MET A 478 -10.55 -30.56 -9.76
CA MET A 478 -10.44 -29.16 -10.22
C MET A 478 -11.83 -28.53 -10.43
N PRO A 479 -12.06 -27.28 -10.00
CA PRO A 479 -13.33 -26.59 -10.22
C PRO A 479 -13.60 -26.37 -11.73
N PRO A 480 -14.87 -26.33 -12.16
CA PRO A 480 -15.21 -26.02 -13.55
C PRO A 480 -14.56 -24.72 -14.03
N GLY A 481 -13.95 -24.76 -15.23
CA GLY A 481 -13.31 -23.60 -15.85
C GLY A 481 -11.86 -23.32 -15.40
N ALA A 482 -11.36 -23.95 -14.34
CA ALA A 482 -9.97 -23.70 -13.91
C ALA A 482 -8.93 -24.14 -14.94
N GLU A 483 -9.16 -25.22 -15.70
CA GLU A 483 -8.26 -25.61 -16.78
C GLU A 483 -8.15 -24.53 -17.86
N GLU A 484 -9.28 -23.95 -18.26
CA GLU A 484 -9.34 -22.88 -19.25
C GLU A 484 -8.62 -21.63 -18.74
N GLU A 485 -8.81 -21.28 -17.47
CA GLU A 485 -8.09 -20.15 -16.87
C GLU A 485 -6.56 -20.40 -16.82
N ILE A 486 -6.12 -21.63 -16.55
CA ILE A 486 -4.69 -22.01 -16.59
C ILE A 486 -4.16 -21.92 -18.02
N ARG A 487 -4.87 -22.46 -19.01
CA ARG A 487 -4.48 -22.39 -20.42
C ARG A 487 -4.40 -20.94 -20.92
N SER A 488 -5.36 -20.12 -20.53
CA SER A 488 -5.37 -18.68 -20.83
C SER A 488 -4.15 -17.98 -20.20
N MET A 489 -3.81 -18.28 -18.94
CA MET A 489 -2.62 -17.76 -18.27
C MET A 489 -1.32 -18.16 -19.01
N ILE A 490 -1.19 -19.43 -19.42
CA ILE A 490 -0.04 -19.92 -20.20
C ILE A 490 0.05 -19.19 -21.55
N GLN A 491 -1.06 -19.11 -22.28
CA GLN A 491 -1.11 -18.48 -23.60
C GLN A 491 -0.77 -16.99 -23.54
N ALA A 492 -1.25 -16.27 -22.52
CA ALA A 492 -0.91 -14.87 -22.28
C ALA A 492 0.56 -14.70 -21.86
N GLY A 493 1.16 -15.73 -21.25
CA GLY A 493 2.52 -15.75 -20.77
C GLY A 493 2.78 -14.72 -19.65
N TRP A 494 4.05 -14.59 -19.29
CA TRP A 494 4.50 -13.70 -18.21
C TRP A 494 5.11 -12.37 -18.71
N LYS A 495 5.57 -12.32 -19.96
CA LYS A 495 6.18 -11.12 -20.56
C LYS A 495 5.13 -10.09 -20.90
N ARG A 496 5.48 -8.82 -20.71
CA ARG A 496 4.65 -7.66 -21.06
C ARG A 496 5.42 -6.77 -22.01
N THR A 497 4.72 -6.19 -22.98
CA THR A 497 5.36 -5.39 -24.02
C THR A 497 5.61 -3.97 -23.52
N PRO A 498 6.69 -3.30 -23.97
CA PRO A 498 6.92 -1.88 -23.66
C PRO A 498 5.74 -0.99 -24.04
N GLU A 499 5.06 -1.27 -25.15
CA GLU A 499 3.88 -0.53 -25.60
C GLU A 499 2.71 -0.71 -24.62
N GLY A 500 2.53 -1.92 -24.09
CA GLY A 500 1.49 -2.22 -23.10
C GLY A 500 1.70 -1.46 -21.79
N TRP A 501 2.95 -1.35 -21.33
CA TRP A 501 3.30 -0.52 -20.17
C TRP A 501 3.10 0.97 -20.44
N THR A 502 3.49 1.43 -21.61
CA THR A 502 3.37 2.84 -22.01
C THR A 502 1.91 3.30 -22.04
N GLU A 503 1.02 2.53 -22.70
CA GLU A 503 -0.40 2.87 -22.76
C GLU A 503 -1.04 2.81 -21.36
N TRP A 504 -0.73 1.79 -20.57
CA TRP A 504 -1.23 1.70 -19.20
C TRP A 504 -0.77 2.88 -18.32
N LYS A 505 0.51 3.28 -18.40
CA LYS A 505 1.03 4.43 -17.64
C LYS A 505 0.33 5.71 -18.07
N LYS A 506 0.07 5.91 -19.37
CA LYS A 506 -0.67 7.06 -19.89
C LYS A 506 -2.12 7.10 -19.37
N GLU A 507 -2.82 5.96 -19.36
CA GLU A 507 -4.17 5.90 -18.78
C GLU A 507 -4.18 6.23 -17.28
N LEU A 508 -3.19 5.73 -16.54
CA LEU A 508 -3.04 6.02 -15.11
C LEU A 508 -2.72 7.50 -14.88
N ASP A 509 -1.81 8.06 -15.68
CA ASP A 509 -1.39 9.45 -15.62
C ASP A 509 -2.58 10.40 -15.82
N VAL A 510 -3.46 10.13 -16.79
CA VAL A 510 -4.71 10.89 -16.98
C VAL A 510 -5.55 10.89 -15.70
N LYS A 511 -5.71 9.74 -15.03
CA LYS A 511 -6.51 9.65 -13.79
C LYS A 511 -5.86 10.42 -12.64
N ASN A 512 -4.55 10.30 -12.47
CA ASN A 512 -3.79 11.04 -11.46
C ASN A 512 -3.88 12.55 -11.71
N HIS A 513 -3.76 12.99 -12.96
CA HIS A 513 -3.93 14.40 -13.35
C HIS A 513 -5.34 14.91 -13.09
N MET A 514 -6.38 14.10 -13.32
CA MET A 514 -7.75 14.45 -12.95
C MET A 514 -7.92 14.62 -11.43
N ALA A 515 -7.35 13.72 -10.63
CA ALA A 515 -7.38 13.85 -9.16
C ALA A 515 -6.63 15.11 -8.69
N ALA A 516 -5.46 15.39 -9.25
CA ALA A 516 -4.70 16.60 -8.95
C ALA A 516 -5.46 17.87 -9.34
N ARG A 517 -6.14 17.91 -10.49
CA ARG A 517 -6.98 19.06 -10.89
C ARG A 517 -8.11 19.31 -9.90
N ARG A 518 -8.87 18.27 -9.52
CA ARG A 518 -9.95 18.42 -8.51
C ARG A 518 -9.43 18.91 -7.15
N LEU A 519 -8.19 18.55 -6.81
CA LEU A 519 -7.52 19.07 -5.63
C LEU A 519 -7.22 20.59 -5.75
N LEU A 520 -6.72 21.02 -6.90
CA LEU A 520 -6.27 22.40 -7.14
C LEU A 520 -7.43 23.36 -7.45
N ASP A 521 -8.38 22.97 -8.28
CA ASP A 521 -9.42 23.87 -8.77
C ASP A 521 -10.50 24.17 -7.71
N GLY A 522 -10.53 23.41 -6.61
CA GLY A 522 -11.75 23.32 -5.80
C GLY A 522 -12.76 22.43 -6.51
N TRP A 523 -13.70 21.90 -5.74
CA TRP A 523 -14.80 21.13 -6.34
C TRP A 523 -15.95 22.07 -6.68
#